data_AF-G5ICT1-F1
#
_entry.id   AF-G5ICT1-F1
#
_cell.length_a   1.000
_cell.length_b   1.000
_cell.length_c   1.000
_cell.angle_alpha   90.00
_cell.angle_beta   90.00
_cell.angle_gamma   90.00
#
_symmetry.space_group_name_H-M   'P 1'
#
loop_
_entity.id
_entity.type
_entity.pdbx_description
1 polymer ?
#
loop_
_entity_poly.entity_id
_entity_poly.type
_entity_poly.pdbx_seq_one_letter_code
_entity_poly.pdbx_strand_id
1 'polypeptide(L)'
;MTSNDISEDLRFFAVISQPFYALKVDPSAFVENLNNFNIFFTLILSLLFMWGITQRRWYGICTSILALAVLGIWNFDYSFTGVILMLIFYFCRRKPALGCALYCLSYLPALWGSLEDPLAMVIGGWAVDWTIFSLLAAPLIFYPTHTGIKINKWFFYIFYPAHLAVIVLIKAFLAI
;
A
#
# COMPACT_ATOMS: atom_id res chain seq x y z
N MET A 1 12.57 18.08 -10.82
CA MET A 1 11.30 17.76 -10.16
C MET A 1 11.61 17.54 -8.69
N THR A 2 11.13 18.43 -7.85
CA THR A 2 11.52 18.49 -6.43
C THR A 2 10.71 17.46 -5.64
N SER A 3 11.18 17.08 -4.44
CA SER A 3 10.44 16.17 -3.56
C SER A 3 9.02 16.66 -3.24
N ASN A 4 8.79 17.97 -3.32
CA ASN A 4 7.51 18.60 -3.03
C ASN A 4 6.47 18.25 -4.11
N ASP A 5 6.86 18.29 -5.39
CA ASP A 5 5.97 17.98 -6.53
C ASP A 5 5.37 16.56 -6.42
N ILE A 6 6.17 15.58 -5.98
CA ILE A 6 5.72 14.18 -5.81
C ILE A 6 4.71 14.06 -4.67
N SER A 7 4.92 14.82 -3.58
CA SER A 7 4.02 14.79 -2.43
C SER A 7 2.67 15.45 -2.71
N GLU A 8 2.65 16.48 -3.57
CA GLU A 8 1.42 17.18 -3.96
C GLU A 8 0.56 16.33 -4.89
N ASP A 9 1.17 15.69 -5.90
CA ASP A 9 0.50 14.73 -6.78
C ASP A 9 -0.15 13.62 -5.94
N LEU A 10 0.59 13.03 -4.99
CA LEU A 10 0.12 11.93 -4.15
C LEU A 10 -1.07 12.32 -3.27
N ARG A 11 -1.07 13.53 -2.70
CA ARG A 11 -2.18 14.07 -1.89
C ARG A 11 -3.44 14.25 -2.71
N PHE A 12 -3.29 14.79 -3.93
CA PHE A 12 -4.42 14.99 -4.83
C PHE A 12 -5.11 13.66 -5.19
N PHE A 13 -4.34 12.63 -5.54
CA PHE A 13 -4.89 11.31 -5.84
C PHE A 13 -5.43 10.57 -4.61
N ALA A 14 -4.86 10.80 -3.42
CA ALA A 14 -5.39 10.26 -2.18
C ALA A 14 -6.83 10.74 -1.93
N VAL A 15 -7.08 12.05 -2.08
CA VAL A 15 -8.40 12.63 -1.90
C VAL A 15 -9.39 12.16 -2.97
N ILE A 16 -8.98 12.12 -4.24
CA ILE A 16 -9.85 11.68 -5.35
C ILE A 16 -10.24 10.22 -5.23
N SER A 17 -9.31 9.36 -4.81
CA SER A 17 -9.56 7.91 -4.72
C SER A 17 -10.37 7.51 -3.48
N GLN A 18 -10.44 8.34 -2.44
CA GLN A 18 -11.14 8.04 -1.18
C GLN A 18 -12.62 7.65 -1.38
N PRO A 19 -13.44 8.40 -2.15
CA PRO A 19 -14.83 8.00 -2.40
C PRO A 19 -14.95 6.65 -3.14
N PHE A 20 -14.07 6.38 -4.10
CA PHE A 20 -14.10 5.11 -4.85
C PHE A 20 -13.74 3.91 -3.99
N TYR A 21 -12.83 4.09 -3.03
CA TYR A 21 -12.48 3.05 -2.09
C TYR A 21 -13.58 2.79 -1.07
N ALA A 22 -14.22 3.84 -0.54
CA ALA A 22 -15.34 3.70 0.38
C ALA A 22 -16.54 2.97 -0.26
N LEU A 23 -16.76 3.17 -1.56
CA LEU A 23 -17.79 2.45 -2.34
C LEU A 23 -17.42 1.00 -2.67
N LYS A 24 -16.13 0.65 -2.71
CA LYS A 24 -15.68 -0.72 -3.02
C LYS A 24 -16.11 -1.71 -1.94
N VAL A 25 -16.02 -1.33 -0.67
CA VAL A 25 -16.26 -2.23 0.46
C VAL A 25 -17.75 -2.56 0.54
N ASP A 26 -18.59 -1.56 0.85
CA ASP A 26 -20.05 -1.68 0.82
C ASP A 26 -20.72 -0.33 0.47
N PRO A 27 -21.64 -0.27 -0.52
CA PRO A 27 -22.36 0.97 -0.86
C PRO A 27 -23.27 1.49 0.27
N SER A 28 -23.79 0.60 1.11
CA SER A 28 -24.71 0.92 2.22
C SER A 28 -24.00 1.46 3.47
N ALA A 29 -22.73 1.11 3.67
CA ALA A 29 -21.89 1.55 4.80
C ALA A 29 -20.84 2.59 4.37
N PHE A 30 -21.16 3.42 3.36
CA PHE A 30 -20.24 4.41 2.79
C PHE A 30 -19.60 5.33 3.85
N VAL A 31 -20.38 5.80 4.83
CA VAL A 31 -19.90 6.72 5.88
C VAL A 31 -18.90 6.03 6.81
N GLU A 32 -19.11 4.75 7.12
CA GLU A 32 -18.19 3.96 7.94
C GLU A 32 -16.91 3.64 7.17
N ASN A 33 -17.06 3.29 5.89
CA ASN A 33 -15.94 3.00 4.99
C ASN A 33 -15.08 4.23 4.66
N LEU A 34 -15.58 5.45 4.86
CA LEU A 34 -14.76 6.67 4.76
C LEU A 34 -13.68 6.75 5.84
N ASN A 35 -13.86 6.09 6.98
CA ASN A 35 -12.84 5.99 8.03
C ASN A 35 -11.75 4.94 7.69
N ASN A 36 -11.93 4.16 6.63
CA ASN A 36 -10.89 3.29 6.09
C ASN A 36 -10.10 4.06 5.02
N PHE A 37 -8.85 4.37 5.31
CA PHE A 37 -8.02 5.21 4.47
C PHE A 37 -7.27 4.41 3.41
N ASN A 38 -7.23 4.98 2.20
CA ASN A 38 -6.59 4.37 1.03
C ASN A 38 -5.08 4.21 1.18
N ILE A 39 -4.52 3.34 0.35
CA ILE A 39 -3.08 3.09 0.24
C ILE A 39 -2.26 4.37 0.01
N PHE A 40 -2.79 5.36 -0.70
CA PHE A 40 -2.09 6.63 -0.93
C PHE A 40 -1.85 7.40 0.37
N PHE A 41 -2.78 7.35 1.33
CA PHE A 41 -2.55 7.95 2.65
C PHE A 41 -1.46 7.21 3.40
N THR A 42 -1.43 5.87 3.35
CA THR A 42 -0.34 5.08 3.93
C THR A 42 1.02 5.45 3.30
N LEU A 43 1.06 5.67 1.99
CA LEU A 43 2.27 6.08 1.27
C LEU A 43 2.75 7.47 1.69
N ILE A 44 1.84 8.45 1.81
CA ILE A 44 2.16 9.80 2.31
C ILE A 44 2.76 9.70 3.71
N LEU A 45 2.12 8.92 4.59
CA LEU A 45 2.53 8.79 5.97
C LEU A 45 3.87 8.04 6.12
N SER A 46 4.10 7.04 5.27
CA SER A 46 5.39 6.34 5.17
C SER A 46 6.50 7.25 4.66
N LEU A 47 6.21 8.15 3.70
CA LEU A 47 7.15 9.16 3.24
C LEU A 47 7.46 10.20 4.33
N LEU A 48 6.45 10.66 5.07
CA LEU A 48 6.64 11.54 6.22
C LEU A 48 7.49 10.87 7.31
N PHE A 49 7.24 9.59 7.58
CA PHE A 49 8.03 8.79 8.50
C PHE A 49 9.51 8.74 8.07
N MET A 50 9.78 8.43 6.81
CA MET A 50 11.14 8.40 6.24
C MET A 50 11.82 9.78 6.28
N TRP A 51 11.08 10.83 5.98
CA TRP A 51 11.57 12.20 6.07
C TRP A 51 11.96 12.55 7.51
N GLY A 52 11.13 12.19 8.48
CA GLY A 52 11.39 12.42 9.90
C GLY A 52 12.66 11.72 10.39
N ILE A 53 12.90 10.47 9.97
CA ILE A 53 14.13 9.72 10.27
C ILE A 53 15.36 10.40 9.64
N THR A 54 15.23 10.91 8.41
CA THR A 54 16.37 11.46 7.66
C THR A 54 16.81 12.82 8.21
N GLN A 55 15.90 13.63 8.75
CA GLN A 55 16.21 14.97 9.28
C GLN A 55 17.10 14.94 10.54
N ARG A 56 17.16 13.82 11.29
CA ARG A 56 17.94 13.64 12.54
C ARG A 56 17.76 14.77 13.59
N ARG A 57 16.70 15.56 13.51
CA ARG A 57 16.34 16.59 14.49
C ARG A 57 15.18 16.11 15.36
N TRP A 58 15.02 16.68 16.55
CA TRP A 58 13.96 16.31 17.50
C TRP A 58 12.56 16.36 16.87
N TYR A 59 12.25 17.41 16.10
CA TYR A 59 10.98 17.51 15.38
C TYR A 59 10.80 16.40 14.33
N GLY A 60 11.88 15.94 13.70
CA GLY A 60 11.84 14.82 12.74
C GLY A 60 11.43 13.52 13.43
N ILE A 61 12.00 13.25 14.59
CA ILE A 61 11.62 12.12 15.44
C ILE A 61 10.15 12.24 15.88
N CYS A 62 9.71 13.43 16.32
CA CYS A 62 8.31 13.68 16.64
C CYS A 62 7.39 13.41 15.44
N THR A 63 7.76 13.83 14.23
CA THR A 63 6.96 13.56 13.03
C THR A 63 6.89 12.08 12.68
N SER A 64 7.98 11.32 12.85
CA SER A 64 7.98 9.87 12.63
C SER A 64 7.12 9.14 13.65
N ILE A 65 7.19 9.52 14.94
CA ILE A 65 6.34 8.95 15.99
C ILE A 65 4.87 9.28 15.71
N LEU A 66 4.57 10.52 15.36
CA LEU A 66 3.21 10.93 15.01
C LEU A 66 2.69 10.14 13.81
N ALA A 67 3.52 9.91 12.79
CA ALA A 67 3.15 9.12 11.62
C ALA A 67 2.79 7.67 11.99
N LEU A 68 3.59 7.03 12.86
CA LEU A 68 3.28 5.67 13.35
C LEU A 68 2.03 5.65 14.24
N ALA A 69 1.84 6.66 15.09
CA ALA A 69 0.66 6.76 15.95
C ALA A 69 -0.61 6.89 15.10
N VAL A 70 -0.60 7.75 14.07
CA VAL A 70 -1.73 7.89 13.15
C VAL A 70 -2.03 6.55 12.46
N LEU A 71 -1.00 5.85 11.94
CA LEU A 71 -1.17 4.52 11.33
C LEU A 71 -1.75 3.46 12.28
N GLY A 72 -1.49 3.56 13.58
CA GLY A 72 -1.99 2.61 14.57
C GLY A 72 -3.38 2.93 15.13
N ILE A 73 -3.82 4.19 15.04
CA ILE A 73 -5.11 4.64 15.58
C ILE A 73 -6.23 4.54 14.52
N TRP A 74 -5.90 4.77 13.25
CA TRP A 74 -6.86 4.73 12.15
C TRP A 74 -6.66 3.51 11.25
N ASN A 75 -7.74 3.06 10.63
CA ASN A 75 -7.73 1.91 9.73
C ASN A 75 -7.17 2.32 8.36
N PHE A 76 -5.90 1.99 8.10
CA PHE A 76 -5.30 2.14 6.79
C PHE A 76 -5.16 0.78 6.09
N ASP A 77 -5.45 0.74 4.79
CA ASP A 77 -5.38 -0.46 3.94
C ASP A 77 -4.03 -1.20 4.09
N TYR A 78 -2.91 -0.46 4.10
CA TYR A 78 -1.56 -1.03 4.23
C TYR A 78 -0.83 -0.71 5.56
N SER A 79 -1.44 0.10 6.43
CA SER A 79 -0.97 0.44 7.80
C SER A 79 0.56 0.39 7.99
N PHE A 80 1.06 -0.44 8.92
CA PHE A 80 2.50 -0.59 9.19
C PHE A 80 3.26 -1.30 8.07
N THR A 81 2.61 -2.17 7.30
CA THR A 81 3.20 -2.86 6.15
C THR A 81 3.75 -1.86 5.13
N GLY A 82 3.04 -0.77 4.87
CA GLY A 82 3.51 0.30 3.99
C GLY A 82 4.83 0.94 4.45
N VAL A 83 4.98 1.16 5.76
CA VAL A 83 6.21 1.73 6.35
C VAL A 83 7.37 0.74 6.24
N ILE A 84 7.12 -0.53 6.58
CA ILE A 84 8.12 -1.61 6.52
C ILE A 84 8.64 -1.76 5.09
N LEU A 85 7.76 -1.80 4.10
CA LEU A 85 8.14 -1.90 2.69
C LEU A 85 8.97 -0.70 2.24
N MET A 86 8.58 0.51 2.65
CA MET A 86 9.34 1.73 2.33
C MET A 86 10.76 1.67 2.91
N LEU A 87 10.92 1.16 4.13
CA LEU A 87 12.22 0.96 4.77
C LEU A 87 13.06 -0.08 4.03
N ILE A 88 12.47 -1.23 3.67
CA ILE A 88 13.14 -2.29 2.90
C ILE A 88 13.65 -1.72 1.58
N PHE A 89 12.80 -1.05 0.80
CA PHE A 89 13.21 -0.49 -0.49
C PHE A 89 14.22 0.66 -0.37
N TYR A 90 14.14 1.45 0.71
CA TYR A 90 15.09 2.52 0.95
C TYR A 90 16.49 1.98 1.32
N PHE A 91 16.57 1.08 2.30
CA PHE A 91 17.85 0.55 2.78
C PHE A 91 18.46 -0.49 1.84
N CYS A 92 17.65 -1.35 1.22
CA CYS A 92 18.12 -2.41 0.35
C CYS A 92 18.30 -1.99 -1.11
N ARG A 93 18.15 -0.70 -1.43
CA ARG A 93 18.31 -0.15 -2.79
C ARG A 93 19.61 -0.56 -3.48
N ARG A 94 20.70 -0.70 -2.73
CA ARG A 94 22.03 -1.09 -3.26
C ARG A 94 22.29 -2.59 -3.27
N LYS A 95 21.46 -3.39 -2.61
CA LYS A 95 21.60 -4.86 -2.49
C LYS A 95 20.26 -5.53 -2.78
N PRO A 96 19.87 -5.68 -4.07
CA PRO A 96 18.53 -6.16 -4.46
C PRO A 96 18.23 -7.57 -3.93
N ALA A 97 19.23 -8.44 -3.81
CA ALA A 97 19.04 -9.77 -3.22
C ALA A 97 18.60 -9.72 -1.75
N LEU A 98 19.18 -8.82 -0.93
CA LEU A 98 18.74 -8.62 0.44
C LEU A 98 17.35 -7.99 0.52
N GLY A 99 17.06 -7.05 -0.40
CA GLY A 99 15.73 -6.46 -0.51
C GLY A 99 14.66 -7.51 -0.84
N CYS A 100 14.94 -8.41 -1.78
CA CYS A 100 14.06 -9.51 -2.13
C CYS A 100 13.84 -10.45 -0.95
N ALA A 101 14.91 -10.82 -0.24
CA ALA A 101 14.80 -11.69 0.93
C ALA A 101 13.92 -11.05 2.04
N LEU A 102 14.17 -9.79 2.38
CA LEU A 102 13.40 -9.07 3.40
C LEU A 102 11.95 -8.79 2.96
N TYR A 103 11.74 -8.51 1.68
CA TYR A 103 10.40 -8.40 1.09
C TYR A 103 9.63 -9.70 1.26
N CYS A 104 10.21 -10.84 0.84
CA CYS A 104 9.59 -12.15 1.02
C CYS A 104 9.33 -12.46 2.50
N LEU A 105 10.29 -12.15 3.38
CA LEU A 105 10.17 -12.34 4.82
C LEU A 105 8.99 -11.53 5.41
N SER A 106 8.79 -10.30 4.94
CA SER A 106 7.71 -9.43 5.43
C SER A 106 6.30 -9.96 5.11
N TYR A 107 6.17 -10.80 4.08
CA TYR A 107 4.91 -11.45 3.69
C TYR A 107 4.78 -12.90 4.18
N LEU A 108 5.78 -13.47 4.88
CA LEU A 108 5.63 -14.80 5.48
C LEU A 108 4.43 -14.94 6.44
N PRO A 109 4.07 -13.92 7.24
CA PRO A 109 2.87 -14.01 8.08
C PRO A 109 1.58 -14.28 7.29
N ALA A 110 1.53 -13.95 5.99
CA ALA A 110 0.40 -14.26 5.12
C ALA A 110 0.15 -15.76 4.93
N LEU A 111 1.11 -16.62 5.28
CA LEU A 111 0.91 -18.07 5.30
C LEU A 111 0.07 -18.53 6.50
N TRP A 112 -0.15 -17.68 7.51
CA TRP A 112 -1.00 -17.96 8.68
C TRP A 112 -2.26 -17.10 8.65
N GLY A 113 -3.06 -17.29 7.61
CA GLY A 113 -4.32 -16.58 7.46
C GLY A 113 -5.42 -17.09 8.38
N SER A 114 -6.54 -16.37 8.43
CA SER A 114 -7.73 -16.77 9.18
C SER A 114 -8.65 -17.63 8.31
N LEU A 115 -9.21 -18.70 8.90
CA LEU A 115 -10.27 -19.51 8.26
C LEU A 115 -11.61 -18.76 8.14
N GLU A 116 -11.78 -17.70 8.93
CA GLU A 116 -12.98 -16.85 8.92
C GLU A 116 -12.93 -15.78 7.82
N ASP A 117 -11.77 -15.55 7.21
CA ASP A 117 -11.62 -14.57 6.14
C ASP A 117 -12.13 -15.15 4.81
N PRO A 118 -13.19 -14.59 4.20
CA PRO A 118 -13.73 -15.07 2.93
C PRO A 118 -12.76 -14.93 1.74
N LEU A 119 -11.71 -14.11 1.87
CA LEU A 119 -10.68 -13.92 0.85
C LEU A 119 -9.46 -14.83 1.05
N ALA A 120 -9.37 -15.54 2.19
CA ALA A 120 -8.27 -16.46 2.43
C ALA A 120 -8.38 -17.69 1.51
N MET A 121 -7.26 -18.05 0.89
CA MET A 121 -7.14 -19.27 0.11
C MET A 121 -6.98 -20.45 1.06
N VAL A 122 -7.98 -21.33 1.13
CA VAL A 122 -7.94 -22.53 1.98
C VAL A 122 -7.45 -23.73 1.17
N ILE A 123 -6.28 -24.25 1.50
CA ILE A 123 -5.71 -25.46 0.90
C ILE A 123 -5.63 -26.53 1.97
N GLY A 124 -6.46 -27.58 1.86
CA GLY A 124 -6.41 -28.72 2.78
C GLY A 124 -6.67 -28.38 4.25
N GLY A 125 -7.46 -27.34 4.54
CA GLY A 125 -7.74 -26.85 5.89
C GLY A 125 -6.74 -25.83 6.43
N TRP A 126 -5.74 -25.44 5.63
CA TRP A 126 -4.82 -24.36 5.96
C TRP A 126 -5.21 -23.08 5.21
N ALA A 127 -5.45 -21.99 5.95
CA ALA A 127 -5.78 -20.69 5.39
C ALA A 127 -4.50 -19.89 5.06
N VAL A 128 -4.40 -19.44 3.82
CA VAL A 128 -3.35 -18.55 3.34
C VAL A 128 -4.00 -17.23 2.95
N ASP A 129 -3.53 -16.13 3.53
CA ASP A 129 -4.04 -14.80 3.22
C ASP A 129 -3.76 -14.45 1.76
N TRP A 130 -4.71 -13.75 1.14
CA TRP A 130 -4.60 -13.30 -0.25
C TRP A 130 -3.36 -12.42 -0.51
N THR A 131 -2.83 -11.77 0.55
CA THR A 131 -1.64 -10.92 0.44
C THR A 131 -0.38 -11.68 0.00
N ILE A 132 -0.36 -13.02 0.07
CA ILE A 132 0.74 -13.87 -0.40
C ILE A 132 1.05 -13.65 -1.89
N PHE A 133 0.06 -13.28 -2.70
CA PHE A 133 0.24 -13.01 -4.13
C PHE A 133 1.14 -11.79 -4.39
N SER A 134 1.37 -10.93 -3.38
CA SER A 134 2.34 -9.84 -3.45
C SER A 134 3.75 -10.36 -3.77
N LEU A 135 4.08 -11.59 -3.37
CA LEU A 135 5.37 -12.23 -3.69
C LEU A 135 5.63 -12.36 -5.19
N LEU A 136 4.58 -12.44 -6.02
CA LEU A 136 4.71 -12.46 -7.48
C LEU A 136 5.25 -11.15 -8.06
N ALA A 137 5.16 -10.04 -7.32
CA ALA A 137 5.76 -8.77 -7.69
C ALA A 137 7.28 -8.72 -7.43
N ALA A 138 7.82 -9.59 -6.57
CA ALA A 138 9.24 -9.62 -6.23
C ALA A 138 10.17 -9.75 -7.46
N PRO A 139 9.96 -10.69 -8.41
CA PRO A 139 10.77 -10.73 -9.62
C PRO A 139 10.66 -9.45 -10.44
N LEU A 140 9.48 -8.83 -10.52
CA LEU A 140 9.31 -7.59 -11.28
C LEU A 140 10.06 -6.39 -10.65
N ILE A 141 10.14 -6.35 -9.32
CA ILE A 141 10.78 -5.26 -8.56
C ILE A 141 12.31 -5.42 -8.52
N PHE A 142 12.80 -6.64 -8.27
CA PHE A 142 14.22 -6.88 -7.98
C PHE A 142 15.02 -7.41 -9.18
N TYR A 143 14.36 -7.97 -10.19
CA TYR A 143 15.03 -8.36 -11.43
C TYR A 143 15.29 -7.12 -12.29
N PRO A 144 16.53 -6.86 -12.71
CA PRO A 144 16.84 -5.74 -13.60
C PRO A 144 16.25 -6.03 -14.98
N THR A 145 15.03 -5.55 -15.19
CA THR A 145 14.40 -5.53 -16.51
C THR A 145 15.11 -4.44 -17.32
N HIS A 146 16.13 -4.83 -18.08
CA HIS A 146 16.87 -3.96 -19.04
C HIS A 146 16.00 -3.56 -20.25
N THR A 147 14.69 -3.44 -20.06
CA THR A 147 13.70 -3.25 -21.12
C THR A 147 13.65 -1.81 -21.62
N GLY A 148 14.27 -0.85 -20.92
CA GLY A 148 14.28 0.57 -21.30
C GLY A 148 12.89 1.22 -21.26
N ILE A 149 11.86 0.51 -20.81
CA ILE A 149 10.48 0.97 -20.73
C ILE A 149 10.37 1.94 -19.55
N LYS A 150 10.23 3.23 -19.87
CA LYS A 150 9.94 4.27 -18.87
C LYS A 150 8.42 4.36 -18.69
N ILE A 151 7.90 3.67 -17.67
CA ILE A 151 6.49 3.84 -17.29
C ILE A 151 6.33 5.25 -16.71
N ASN A 152 5.36 6.00 -17.23
CA ASN A 152 5.06 7.34 -16.75
C ASN A 152 4.47 7.28 -15.33
N LYS A 153 4.90 8.17 -14.42
CA LYS A 153 4.38 8.25 -13.04
C LYS A 153 2.85 8.35 -12.98
N TRP A 154 2.23 9.03 -13.95
CA TRP A 154 0.77 9.20 -14.04
C TRP A 154 0.03 7.89 -14.27
N PHE A 155 0.69 6.88 -14.87
CA PHE A 155 0.07 5.58 -15.10
C PHE A 155 -0.36 4.96 -13.77
N PHE A 156 0.52 4.90 -12.77
CA PHE A 156 0.20 4.34 -11.45
C PHE A 156 -0.83 5.17 -10.69
N TYR A 157 -0.74 6.50 -10.78
CA TYR A 157 -1.67 7.39 -10.10
C TYR A 157 -3.11 7.30 -10.63
N ILE A 158 -3.29 7.13 -11.94
CA ILE A 158 -4.61 7.00 -12.57
C ILE A 158 -5.10 5.55 -12.47
N PHE A 159 -4.20 4.57 -12.58
CA PHE A 159 -4.56 3.16 -12.51
C PHE A 159 -5.24 2.81 -11.18
N TYR A 160 -4.82 3.41 -10.06
CA TYR A 160 -5.41 3.14 -8.75
C TYR A 160 -6.92 3.50 -8.66
N PRO A 161 -7.36 4.77 -8.85
CA PRO A 161 -8.78 5.09 -8.85
C PRO A 161 -9.53 4.40 -10.01
N ALA A 162 -8.89 4.20 -11.17
CA ALA A 162 -9.54 3.56 -12.32
C ALA A 162 -9.90 2.09 -12.05
N HIS A 163 -9.00 1.27 -11.50
CA HIS A 163 -9.33 -0.12 -11.22
C HIS A 163 -10.35 -0.25 -10.08
N LEU A 164 -10.34 0.65 -9.08
CA LEU A 164 -11.41 0.72 -8.07
C LEU A 164 -12.76 1.02 -8.72
N ALA A 165 -12.82 1.99 -9.62
CA ALA A 165 -14.04 2.31 -10.36
C ALA A 165 -14.53 1.12 -11.20
N VAL A 166 -13.62 0.38 -11.84
CA VAL A 166 -13.96 -0.86 -12.57
C VAL A 166 -14.54 -1.91 -11.63
N ILE A 167 -13.96 -2.13 -10.45
CA ILE A 167 -14.51 -3.09 -9.47
C ILE A 167 -15.91 -2.67 -9.02
N VAL A 168 -16.13 -1.38 -8.73
CA VAL A 168 -17.44 -0.85 -8.36
C VAL A 168 -18.45 -1.03 -9.49
N LEU A 169 -18.06 -0.78 -10.74
CA LEU A 169 -18.91 -0.98 -11.91
C LEU A 169 -19.25 -2.46 -12.12
N ILE A 170 -18.28 -3.36 -11.94
CA ILE A 170 -18.50 -4.81 -12.03
C ILE A 170 -19.48 -5.26 -10.94
N LYS A 171 -19.31 -4.84 -9.68
CA LYS A 171 -20.26 -5.12 -8.59
C LYS A 171 -21.67 -4.61 -8.93
N ALA A 172 -21.77 -3.36 -9.36
CA ALA A 172 -23.05 -2.75 -9.75
C ALA A 172 -23.72 -3.48 -10.91
N PHE A 173 -22.95 -4.00 -11.87
CA PHE A 173 -23.48 -4.75 -13.01
C PHE A 173 -23.86 -6.20 -12.66
N LEU A 174 -23.12 -6.84 -11.75
CA LEU A 174 -23.41 -8.19 -11.28
C LEU A 174 -24.54 -8.25 -10.23
N ALA A 175 -25.06 -7.10 -9.80
CA ALA A 175 -26.12 -6.98 -8.81
C ALA A 175 -25.87 -7.85 -7.54
N ILE A 176 -24.64 -7.75 -7.02
CA ILE A 176 -24.25 -8.13 -5.65
C ILE A 176 -23.72 -6.86 -4.97
#